data_AF-A0A8S4NI43-F1
#
_entry.id   AF-A0A8S4NI43-F1
#
_cell.length_a   1.000
_cell.length_b   1.000
_cell.length_c   1.000
_cell.angle_alpha   90.00
_cell.angle_beta   90.00
_cell.angle_gamma   90.00
#
_symmetry.space_group_name_H-M   'P 1'
#
loop_
_entity.id
_entity.type
_entity.pdbx_description
1 polymer ?
#
loop_
_entity_poly.entity_id
_entity_poly.type
_entity_poly.pdbx_seq_one_letter_code
_entity_poly.pdbx_strand_id
1 'polypeptide(L)'
;MNKVITAEHMSTHLDAPYHFAEFAWKLDQIPFANLHGPGVVLDIREKVKKSAPGEEATVDISDAEAWENKYGQIPKGAIVIMNSGWSKYWPDTNRFVGLVDTEDHSKGMASPGFSPEAGKMAPF
;
A
#
# COMPACT_ATOMS: atom_id res chain seq x y z
N MET A 1 17.95 -23.88 19.47
CA MET A 1 17.79 -22.42 19.46
C MET A 1 17.66 -22.01 18.01
N ASN A 2 16.59 -21.30 17.64
CA ASN A 2 16.39 -20.86 16.25
C ASN A 2 17.09 -19.52 16.03
N LYS A 3 17.68 -19.33 14.85
CA LYS A 3 18.26 -18.06 14.40
C LYS A 3 17.52 -17.61 13.15
N VAL A 4 17.13 -16.34 13.11
CA VAL A 4 16.46 -15.72 11.95
C VAL A 4 17.41 -14.71 11.32
N ILE A 5 17.50 -14.75 9.99
CA ILE A 5 18.23 -13.77 9.18
C ILE A 5 17.24 -13.30 8.12
N THR A 6 16.97 -11.98 8.09
CA THR A 6 15.99 -11.37 7.20
C THR A 6 16.47 -9.97 6.81
N ALA A 7 15.98 -9.48 5.67
CA ALA A 7 16.06 -8.07 5.30
C ALA A 7 15.02 -7.24 6.10
N GLU A 8 15.19 -5.92 6.10
CA GLU A 8 14.25 -4.96 6.70
C GLU A 8 12.89 -4.98 5.96
N HIS A 9 12.92 -5.09 4.62
CA HIS A 9 11.74 -5.12 3.76
C HIS A 9 11.26 -6.55 3.53
N MET A 10 10.70 -7.17 4.57
CA MET A 10 10.19 -8.54 4.51
C MET A 10 8.75 -8.60 5.03
N SER A 11 7.83 -9.13 4.20
CA SER A 11 6.42 -9.35 4.57
C SER A 11 5.74 -8.05 5.07
N THR A 12 4.90 -8.11 6.11
CA THR A 12 4.36 -6.91 6.78
C THR A 12 5.50 -6.17 7.49
N HIS A 13 5.85 -4.99 7.00
CA HIS A 13 6.98 -4.18 7.46
C HIS A 13 6.61 -2.69 7.50
N LEU A 14 7.58 -1.85 7.88
CA LEU A 14 7.47 -0.39 7.91
C LEU A 14 8.59 0.22 7.07
N ASP A 15 8.23 1.09 6.13
CA ASP A 15 9.18 1.91 5.40
C ASP A 15 9.40 3.24 6.13
N ALA A 16 10.63 3.48 6.57
CA ALA A 16 11.00 4.78 7.13
C ALA A 16 11.17 5.81 5.99
N PRO A 17 10.87 7.11 6.20
CA PRO A 17 11.06 8.15 5.18
C PRO A 17 12.45 8.19 4.54
N TYR A 18 13.49 7.87 5.32
CA TYR A 18 14.87 7.77 4.84
C TYR A 18 15.05 6.78 3.67
N HIS A 19 14.14 5.82 3.51
CA HIS A 19 14.19 4.83 2.43
C HIS A 19 14.25 5.47 1.03
N PHE A 20 13.61 6.64 0.84
CA PHE A 20 13.66 7.39 -0.41
C PHE A 20 14.10 8.86 -0.26
N ALA A 21 14.23 9.39 0.96
CA ALA A 21 14.61 10.77 1.22
C ALA A 21 15.83 10.85 2.15
N GLU A 22 17.01 11.13 1.60
CA GLU A 22 18.32 11.08 2.27
C GLU A 22 18.41 11.88 3.58
N PHE A 23 17.60 12.92 3.78
CA PHE A 23 17.60 13.76 4.98
C PHE A 23 16.37 13.59 5.87
N ALA A 24 15.56 12.55 5.63
CA ALA A 24 14.38 12.26 6.42
C ALA A 24 14.67 11.27 7.56
N TRP A 25 13.66 10.97 8.38
CA TRP A 25 13.81 10.07 9.53
C TRP A 25 14.17 8.65 9.12
N LYS A 26 15.23 8.11 9.73
CA LYS A 26 15.49 6.67 9.82
C LYS A 26 14.48 6.02 10.76
N LEU A 27 14.41 4.69 10.74
CA LEU A 27 13.44 3.91 11.52
C LEU A 27 13.46 4.27 13.02
N ASP A 28 14.64 4.38 13.62
CA ASP A 28 14.85 4.72 15.03
C ASP A 28 14.59 6.20 15.37
N GLN A 29 14.38 7.05 14.36
CA GLN A 29 14.17 8.48 14.50
C GLN A 29 12.69 8.89 14.32
N ILE A 30 11.83 7.97 13.89
CA ILE A 30 10.40 8.25 13.71
C ILE A 30 9.78 8.56 15.08
N PRO A 31 9.14 9.73 15.27
CA PRO A 31 8.46 10.03 16.52
C PRO A 31 7.37 9.00 16.81
N PHE A 32 7.29 8.54 18.06
CA PHE A 32 6.30 7.52 18.45
C PHE A 32 4.85 7.92 18.11
N ALA A 33 4.53 9.21 18.19
CA ALA A 33 3.22 9.75 17.83
C ALA A 33 2.86 9.57 16.34
N ASN A 34 3.83 9.30 15.46
CA ASN A 34 3.62 9.02 14.04
C ASN A 34 3.42 7.52 13.75
N LEU A 35 3.53 6.65 14.76
CA LEU A 35 3.39 5.20 14.62
C LEU A 35 1.99 4.71 15.02
N HIS A 36 1.09 5.61 15.42
CA HIS A 36 -0.29 5.28 15.77
C HIS A 36 -1.24 6.45 15.47
N GLY A 37 -2.51 6.14 15.23
CA GLY A 37 -3.52 7.15 14.94
C GLY A 37 -4.83 6.52 14.49
N PRO A 38 -5.83 7.34 14.13
CA PRO A 38 -7.03 6.86 13.47
C PRO A 38 -6.68 6.09 12.19
N GLY A 39 -7.39 5.00 11.92
CA GLY A 39 -7.23 4.22 10.68
C GLY A 39 -8.45 4.40 9.78
N VAL A 40 -8.22 4.70 8.50
CA VAL A 40 -9.26 4.75 7.46
C VAL A 40 -8.97 3.66 6.45
N VAL A 41 -9.98 2.85 6.14
CA VAL A 41 -9.86 1.76 5.17
C VAL A 41 -10.61 2.15 3.89
N LEU A 42 -9.85 2.30 2.80
CA LEU A 42 -10.40 2.48 1.45
C LEU A 42 -10.49 1.10 0.79
N ASP A 43 -11.71 0.63 0.57
CA ASP A 43 -11.97 -0.70 0.01
C ASP A 43 -12.09 -0.63 -1.52
N ILE A 44 -11.08 -1.15 -2.22
CA ILE A 44 -11.01 -1.19 -3.67
C ILE A 44 -11.14 -2.62 -4.22
N ARG A 45 -11.58 -3.60 -3.41
CA ARG A 45 -11.69 -5.01 -3.82
C ARG A 45 -12.53 -5.18 -5.09
N GLU A 46 -13.59 -4.39 -5.24
CA GLU A 46 -14.43 -4.42 -6.45
C GLU A 46 -13.73 -3.81 -7.67
N LYS A 47 -12.85 -2.81 -7.50
CA LYS A 47 -12.00 -2.31 -8.60
C LYS A 47 -11.04 -3.40 -9.06
N VAL A 48 -10.34 -4.02 -8.11
CA VAL A 48 -9.40 -5.12 -8.38
C VAL A 48 -10.06 -6.29 -9.12
N LYS A 49 -11.30 -6.65 -8.78
CA LYS A 49 -12.05 -7.71 -9.48
C LYS A 49 -12.40 -7.37 -10.93
N LYS A 50 -12.51 -6.07 -11.25
CA LYS A 50 -12.92 -5.58 -12.57
C LYS A 50 -11.72 -5.26 -13.47
N SER A 51 -10.53 -5.07 -12.91
CA SER A 51 -9.30 -4.83 -13.66
C SER A 51 -8.95 -6.02 -14.56
N ALA A 52 -8.53 -5.73 -15.79
CA ALA A 52 -8.04 -6.76 -16.69
C ALA A 52 -6.64 -7.25 -16.24
N PRO A 53 -6.21 -8.45 -16.69
CA PRO A 53 -4.82 -8.88 -16.48
C PRO A 53 -3.83 -7.84 -17.01
N GLY A 54 -2.87 -7.44 -16.19
CA GLY A 54 -1.89 -6.40 -16.52
C GLY A 54 -2.34 -4.96 -16.23
N GLU A 55 -3.57 -4.73 -15.79
CA GLU A 55 -4.02 -3.41 -15.33
C GLU A 55 -3.84 -3.24 -13.82
N GLU A 56 -3.37 -2.06 -13.40
CA GLU A 56 -3.25 -1.69 -12.00
C GLU A 56 -4.54 -1.05 -11.50
N ALA A 57 -5.16 -1.66 -10.49
CA ALA A 57 -6.25 -1.03 -9.74
C ALA A 57 -5.66 -0.03 -8.74
N THR A 58 -6.06 1.24 -8.82
CA THR A 58 -5.57 2.27 -7.91
C THR A 58 -6.61 2.71 -6.90
N VAL A 59 -6.14 3.08 -5.72
CA VAL A 59 -6.82 4.07 -4.87
C VAL A 59 -6.68 5.42 -5.55
N ASP A 60 -7.81 6.07 -5.80
CA ASP A 60 -7.90 7.38 -6.40
C ASP A 60 -8.48 8.39 -5.40
N ILE A 61 -8.38 9.69 -5.71
CA ILE A 61 -8.98 10.76 -4.89
C ILE A 61 -10.47 10.52 -4.69
N SER A 62 -11.17 10.03 -5.73
CA SER A 62 -12.60 9.75 -5.67
C SER A 62 -12.97 8.64 -4.68
N ASP A 63 -12.06 7.71 -4.34
CA ASP A 63 -12.30 6.71 -3.30
C ASP A 63 -12.30 7.35 -1.91
N ALA A 64 -11.39 8.30 -1.68
CA ALA A 64 -11.34 9.07 -0.44
C ALA A 64 -12.58 9.96 -0.31
N GLU A 65 -12.96 10.68 -1.37
CA GLU A 65 -14.20 11.49 -1.40
C GLU A 65 -15.44 10.64 -1.16
N ALA A 66 -15.54 9.46 -1.78
CA ALA A 66 -16.66 8.54 -1.56
C ALA A 66 -16.69 8.02 -0.11
N TRP A 67 -15.51 7.77 0.49
CA TRP A 67 -15.40 7.41 1.89
C TRP A 67 -15.87 8.55 2.79
N GLU A 68 -15.42 9.78 2.54
CA GLU A 68 -15.79 10.97 3.32
C GLU A 68 -17.28 11.28 3.25
N ASN A 69 -17.88 11.16 2.06
CA ASN A 69 -19.32 11.31 1.87
C ASN A 69 -20.13 10.29 2.69
N LYS A 70 -19.57 9.11 2.94
CA LYS A 70 -20.25 8.04 3.68
C LYS A 70 -20.01 8.08 5.18
N TYR A 71 -18.80 8.40 5.62
CA TYR A 71 -18.36 8.25 7.01
C TYR A 71 -17.98 9.59 7.68
N GLY A 72 -17.99 10.69 6.95
CA GLY A 72 -17.51 12.00 7.39
C GLY A 72 -16.04 12.23 7.02
N GLN A 73 -15.56 13.46 7.26
CA GLN A 73 -14.20 13.87 6.91
C GLN A 73 -13.14 12.92 7.48
N ILE A 74 -12.14 12.57 6.67
CA ILE A 74 -10.99 11.77 7.12
C ILE A 74 -10.23 12.59 8.17
N PRO A 75 -9.99 12.03 9.37
CA PRO A 75 -9.29 12.76 10.42
C PRO A 75 -7.87 13.15 9.98
N LYS A 76 -7.45 14.34 10.41
CA LYS A 76 -6.04 14.74 10.36
C LYS A 76 -5.19 13.71 11.12
N GLY A 77 -4.08 13.28 10.54
CA GLY A 77 -3.16 12.25 11.02
C GLY A 77 -3.65 10.82 10.80
N ALA A 78 -4.71 10.59 10.02
CA ALA A 78 -5.22 9.25 9.80
C ALA A 78 -4.27 8.40 8.95
N ILE A 79 -4.09 7.15 9.36
CA ILE A 79 -3.43 6.11 8.59
C ILE A 79 -4.44 5.61 7.55
N VAL A 80 -4.16 5.86 6.28
CA VAL A 80 -5.00 5.42 5.16
C VAL A 80 -4.53 4.05 4.67
N ILE A 81 -5.42 3.07 4.76
CA ILE A 81 -5.16 1.66 4.45
C ILE A 81 -5.93 1.29 3.19
N MET A 82 -5.22 0.86 2.16
CA MET A 82 -5.83 0.27 0.96
C MET A 82 -6.22 -1.18 1.24
N ASN A 83 -7.51 -1.49 1.23
CA ASN A 83 -8.00 -2.86 1.21
C ASN A 83 -8.28 -3.30 -0.23
N SER A 84 -7.30 -3.94 -0.85
CA SER A 84 -7.40 -4.50 -2.20
C SER A 84 -7.80 -5.98 -2.22
N GLY A 85 -7.77 -6.66 -1.08
CA GLY A 85 -7.93 -8.12 -1.00
C GLY A 85 -6.79 -8.92 -1.62
N TRP A 86 -5.65 -8.28 -1.92
CA TRP A 86 -4.51 -8.89 -2.62
C TRP A 86 -3.78 -9.96 -1.80
N SER A 87 -3.90 -9.92 -0.47
CA SER A 87 -3.30 -10.91 0.45
C SER A 87 -3.73 -12.35 0.16
N LYS A 88 -4.86 -12.57 -0.52
CA LYS A 88 -5.33 -13.90 -0.96
C LYS A 88 -4.35 -14.62 -1.89
N TYR A 89 -3.41 -13.91 -2.53
CA TYR A 89 -2.40 -14.51 -3.41
C TYR A 89 -1.19 -15.03 -2.65
N TRP A 90 -0.99 -14.65 -1.39
CA TRP A 90 0.04 -15.28 -0.57
C TRP A 90 -0.31 -16.75 -0.28
N PRO A 91 0.64 -17.70 -0.36
CA PRO A 91 2.09 -17.54 -0.55
C PRO A 91 2.58 -17.73 -1.99
N ASP A 92 1.72 -17.66 -3.01
CA ASP A 92 2.13 -17.73 -4.41
C ASP A 92 2.86 -16.44 -4.80
N THR A 93 4.19 -16.48 -4.79
CA THR A 93 5.05 -15.31 -5.05
C THR A 93 4.75 -14.69 -6.41
N ASN A 94 4.57 -15.48 -7.47
CA ASN A 94 4.37 -14.96 -8.82
C ASN A 94 3.07 -14.14 -8.90
N ARG A 95 2.00 -14.65 -8.28
CA ARG A 95 0.73 -13.93 -8.21
C ARG A 95 0.77 -12.76 -7.23
N PHE A 96 1.47 -12.91 -6.10
CA PHE A 96 1.51 -11.89 -5.05
C PHE A 96 2.30 -10.64 -5.48
N VAL A 97 3.43 -10.80 -6.17
CA VAL A 97 4.16 -9.66 -6.75
C VAL A 97 3.46 -9.08 -7.99
N GLY A 98 2.43 -9.76 -8.49
CA GLY A 98 1.62 -9.30 -9.61
C GLY A 98 2.27 -9.49 -10.97
N LEU A 99 3.06 -10.55 -11.19
CA LEU A 99 3.62 -10.82 -12.52
C LEU A 99 2.51 -10.89 -13.58
N VAL A 100 2.67 -10.10 -14.64
CA VAL A 100 1.74 -10.08 -15.78
C VAL A 100 1.82 -11.38 -16.58
N ASP A 101 3.03 -11.91 -16.71
CA ASP A 101 3.33 -13.16 -17.38
C ASP A 101 4.32 -13.95 -16.52
N THR A 102 4.00 -15.22 -16.26
CA THR A 102 4.84 -16.11 -15.42
C THR A 102 6.00 -16.74 -16.19
N GLU A 103 6.00 -16.66 -17.52
CA GLU A 103 7.06 -17.17 -18.40
C GLU A 103 7.96 -16.03 -18.91
N ASP A 104 7.41 -14.81 -19.11
CA ASP A 104 8.15 -13.62 -19.55
C ASP A 104 8.05 -12.45 -18.55
N HIS A 105 8.99 -12.42 -17.59
CA HIS A 105 9.05 -11.35 -16.58
C HIS A 105 9.35 -9.95 -17.15
N SER A 106 9.75 -9.83 -18.42
CA SER A 106 9.93 -8.52 -19.05
C SER A 106 8.61 -7.78 -19.29
N LYS A 107 7.48 -8.51 -19.23
CA LYS A 107 6.12 -7.94 -19.29
C LYS A 107 5.73 -7.14 -18.06
N GLY A 108 6.57 -7.16 -17.02
CA GLY A 108 6.41 -6.34 -15.83
C GLY A 108 5.46 -6.95 -14.82
N MET A 109 5.03 -6.08 -13.90
CA MET A 109 4.15 -6.42 -12.79
C MET A 109 2.97 -5.47 -12.79
N ALA A 110 1.80 -5.96 -12.38
CA ALA A 110 0.60 -5.18 -12.12
C ALA A 110 0.04 -5.63 -10.77
N SER A 111 0.19 -4.78 -9.78
CA SER A 111 -0.41 -4.95 -8.45
C SER A 111 -1.16 -3.69 -8.05
N PRO A 112 -2.17 -3.75 -7.17
CA PRO A 112 -2.91 -2.58 -6.77
C PRO A 112 -2.02 -1.59 -6.03
N GLY A 113 -2.30 -0.30 -6.20
CA GLY A 113 -1.50 0.77 -5.62
C GLY A 113 -2.30 2.04 -5.33
N PHE A 114 -1.60 3.11 -5.02
CA PHE A 114 -2.18 4.45 -4.96
C PHE A 114 -1.84 5.18 -6.27
N SER A 115 -2.81 5.90 -6.84
CA SER A 115 -2.51 6.77 -7.99
C SER A 115 -1.53 7.89 -7.58
N PRO A 116 -0.75 8.45 -8.52
CA PRO A 116 0.16 9.55 -8.22
C PRO A 116 -0.51 10.75 -7.56
N GLU A 117 -1.76 11.03 -7.92
CA GLU A 117 -2.56 12.11 -7.36
C GLU A 117 -2.96 11.80 -5.91
N ALA A 118 -3.41 10.59 -5.63
CA ALA A 118 -3.71 10.14 -4.27
C ALA A 118 -2.45 10.14 -3.38
N GLY A 119 -1.31 9.71 -3.92
CA GLY A 119 -0.02 9.73 -3.20
C GLY A 119 0.48 11.12 -2.82
N LYS A 120 0.08 12.17 -3.57
CA LYS A 120 0.44 13.57 -3.28
C LYS A 120 -0.46 14.24 -2.25
N MET A 121 -1.63 13.68 -1.93
CA MET A 121 -2.56 14.28 -0.95
C MET A 121 -2.07 14.20 0.50
N ALA A 122 -0.94 13.54 0.80
CA ALA A 122 -0.43 13.50 2.16
C ALA A 122 0.13 14.88 2.58
N PRO A 123 -0.16 15.36 3.81
CA PRO A 123 -0.56 14.55 4.95
C PRO A 123 -1.98 14.87 5.40
N PHE A 124 -2.80 13.83 5.59
CA PHE A 124 -3.74 13.88 6.71
C PHE A 124 -2.90 14.13 7.96
#